data_AF-A0A3P1AWS2-F1
#
_entry.id   AF-A0A3P1AWS2-F1
#
_cell.length_a   1.000
_cell.length_b   1.000
_cell.length_c   1.000
_cell.angle_alpha   90.00
_cell.angle_beta   90.00
_cell.angle_gamma   90.00
#
_symmetry.space_group_name_H-M   'P 1'
#
loop_
_entity.id
_entity.type
_entity.pdbx_description
1 polymer ?
#
loop_
_entity_poly.entity_id
_entity_poly.type
_entity_poly.pdbx_seq_one_letter_code
_entity_poly.pdbx_strand_id
1 'polypeptide(L)'
;MKRFFTSAIICGSSLLLWNCKPDDNTAEIVDRDRQEVFNENIKEIETFLKTNSVEVLEDGVSFETVASEANNSIWKQTDYPLQSVALKNLPYHTTSQGLTKTNDNVEYTVYYLILNEGGGETPMIHDNVFTSYTGYNFDKTIFDTYKFGFWSAYPAFSTYSENIPGYTQILQKIKTAASIIDNGDGTYTYDNPGRVLVFIPSGLGYFASPAGSIGAYKPIIFDIKLILSKEVDHDNDGILDKYEDVNGNGDLWDDDTDGDGKPNFIDVDDDGDGYTTREEITYIDEENGESVKKLYAFDDIPTCPGGSIKKHLDKSCH
;
A
#
# COMPACT_ATOMS: atom_id res chain seq x y z
N MET A 1 21.87 -24.70 -93.53
CA MET A 1 22.30 -23.39 -93.02
C MET A 1 22.56 -23.52 -91.51
N LYS A 2 23.80 -23.22 -91.10
CA LYS A 2 24.37 -22.89 -89.76
C LYS A 2 23.55 -23.31 -88.51
N ARG A 3 24.00 -24.25 -87.65
CA ARG A 3 25.07 -24.16 -86.60
C ARG A 3 24.93 -22.86 -85.77
N PHE A 4 24.75 -22.88 -84.43
CA PHE A 4 25.76 -23.24 -83.43
C PHE A 4 25.16 -23.53 -82.04
N PHE A 5 25.80 -24.49 -81.34
CA PHE A 5 25.77 -24.76 -79.90
C PHE A 5 26.49 -23.67 -79.10
N THR A 6 26.05 -23.38 -77.86
CA THR A 6 26.94 -23.30 -76.68
C THR A 6 26.17 -23.35 -75.36
N SER A 7 26.50 -24.32 -74.51
CA SER A 7 26.26 -24.31 -73.06
C SER A 7 27.21 -23.32 -72.37
N ALA A 8 26.76 -22.60 -71.33
CA ALA A 8 27.65 -22.03 -70.33
C ALA A 8 26.95 -21.79 -68.99
N ILE A 9 27.52 -22.43 -67.98
CA ILE A 9 27.43 -22.26 -66.53
C ILE A 9 27.48 -20.77 -66.13
N ILE A 10 26.62 -20.36 -65.19
CA ILE A 10 26.86 -19.18 -64.34
C ILE A 10 26.77 -19.63 -62.87
N CYS A 11 27.92 -19.54 -62.22
CA CYS A 11 28.14 -19.64 -60.77
C CYS A 11 27.77 -18.33 -60.06
N GLY A 12 27.42 -18.43 -58.78
CA GLY A 12 27.53 -17.36 -57.78
C GLY A 12 26.44 -16.28 -57.86
N SER A 13 25.61 -16.08 -56.85
CA SER A 13 26.08 -15.55 -55.57
C SER A 13 25.03 -15.80 -54.48
N SER A 14 25.45 -16.54 -53.47
CA SER A 14 24.84 -16.59 -52.15
C SER A 14 24.96 -15.22 -51.48
N LEU A 15 23.86 -14.46 -51.43
CA LEU A 15 23.68 -13.38 -50.47
C LEU A 15 22.76 -13.87 -49.37
N LEU A 16 23.42 -14.37 -48.32
CA LEU A 16 22.86 -14.51 -46.99
C LEU A 16 22.43 -13.11 -46.51
N LEU A 17 21.16 -12.78 -46.65
CA LEU A 17 20.55 -11.72 -45.83
C LEU A 17 20.04 -12.37 -44.55
N TRP A 18 21.01 -12.73 -43.70
CA TRP A 18 20.79 -12.98 -42.29
C TRP A 18 20.61 -11.60 -41.65
N ASN A 19 19.37 -11.20 -41.44
CA ASN A 19 19.03 -10.08 -40.59
C ASN A 19 18.04 -10.58 -39.53
N CYS A 20 18.49 -11.55 -38.73
CA CYS A 20 17.91 -11.76 -37.43
C CYS A 20 18.42 -10.61 -36.57
N LYS A 21 17.53 -9.69 -36.24
CA LYS A 21 17.70 -8.96 -34.98
C LYS A 21 17.87 -10.01 -33.87
N PRO A 22 18.65 -9.76 -32.81
CA PRO A 22 18.40 -10.46 -31.58
C PRO A 22 16.94 -10.14 -31.25
N ASP A 23 16.06 -11.13 -31.31
CA ASP A 23 14.78 -11.02 -30.63
C ASP A 23 15.16 -10.76 -29.17
N ASP A 24 14.84 -9.57 -28.67
CA ASP A 24 14.78 -9.29 -27.25
C ASP A 24 13.65 -10.17 -26.68
N ASN A 25 13.93 -11.47 -26.58
CA ASN A 25 13.12 -12.44 -25.87
C ASN A 25 13.29 -12.17 -24.38
N THR A 26 12.76 -11.03 -23.94
CA THR A 26 12.29 -10.90 -22.57
C THR A 26 11.19 -11.95 -22.43
N ALA A 27 11.48 -13.00 -21.66
CA ALA A 27 10.49 -14.02 -21.39
C ALA A 27 9.26 -13.34 -20.80
N GLU A 28 8.13 -13.42 -21.49
CA GLU A 28 6.87 -12.86 -21.01
C GLU A 28 6.50 -13.54 -19.69
N ILE A 29 6.32 -12.75 -18.63
CA ILE A 29 5.91 -13.27 -17.33
C ILE A 29 4.41 -13.52 -17.43
N VAL A 30 4.05 -14.78 -17.57
CA VAL A 30 2.65 -15.23 -17.63
C VAL A 30 2.01 -15.04 -16.27
N ASP A 31 0.86 -14.39 -16.22
CA ASP A 31 0.04 -14.23 -15.02
C ASP A 31 -0.37 -15.61 -14.46
N ARG A 32 -0.19 -15.80 -13.15
CA ARG A 32 -0.42 -17.08 -12.47
C ARG A 32 -1.63 -16.97 -11.53
N ASP A 33 -2.23 -18.12 -11.22
CA ASP A 33 -3.26 -18.17 -10.19
C ASP A 33 -2.71 -17.71 -8.83
N ARG A 34 -3.39 -16.74 -8.22
CA ARG A 34 -2.94 -16.10 -6.98
C ARG A 34 -2.94 -17.08 -5.79
N GLN A 35 -3.91 -17.99 -5.74
CA GLN A 35 -4.00 -18.98 -4.67
C GLN A 35 -2.88 -20.01 -4.79
N GLU A 36 -2.56 -20.46 -6.01
CA GLU A 36 -1.41 -21.33 -6.28
C GLU A 36 -0.10 -20.69 -5.84
N VAL A 37 0.16 -19.45 -6.26
CA VAL A 37 1.38 -18.72 -5.87
C VAL A 37 1.43 -18.49 -4.37
N PHE A 38 0.31 -18.14 -3.73
CA PHE A 38 0.27 -18.00 -2.28
C PHE A 38 0.64 -19.31 -1.56
N ASN A 39 0.13 -20.46 -2.04
CA ASN A 39 0.47 -21.77 -1.47
C ASN A 39 1.97 -22.12 -1.60
N GLU A 40 2.67 -21.59 -2.61
CA GLU A 40 4.13 -21.69 -2.76
C GLU A 40 4.85 -20.73 -1.81
N ASN A 41 4.41 -19.47 -1.80
CA ASN A 41 4.99 -18.39 -1.01
C ASN A 41 4.93 -18.69 0.49
N ILE A 42 3.80 -19.17 1.00
CA ILE A 42 3.65 -19.46 2.43
C ILE A 42 4.62 -20.56 2.89
N LYS A 43 4.90 -21.55 2.03
CA LYS A 43 5.91 -22.58 2.31
C LYS A 43 7.33 -22.02 2.32
N GLU A 44 7.65 -21.13 1.38
CA GLU A 44 8.94 -20.42 1.32
C GLU A 44 9.13 -19.56 2.57
N ILE A 45 8.09 -18.83 2.98
CA ILE A 45 8.06 -18.00 4.18
C ILE A 45 8.29 -18.85 5.44
N GLU A 46 7.48 -19.88 5.66
CA GLU A 46 7.62 -20.71 6.86
C GLU A 46 8.97 -21.44 6.92
N THR A 47 9.49 -21.87 5.77
CA THR A 47 10.84 -22.47 5.71
C THR A 47 11.89 -21.45 6.15
N PHE A 48 11.82 -20.22 5.64
CA PHE A 48 12.74 -19.15 6.04
C PHE A 48 12.67 -18.87 7.54
N LEU A 49 11.46 -18.72 8.09
CA LEU A 49 11.24 -18.43 9.52
C LEU A 49 11.78 -19.56 10.41
N LYS A 50 11.63 -20.83 9.99
CA LYS A 50 12.12 -21.99 10.73
C LYS A 50 13.63 -22.17 10.65
N THR A 51 14.27 -21.74 9.56
CA THR A 51 15.70 -22.01 9.27
C THR A 51 16.61 -20.80 9.37
N ASN A 52 16.10 -19.65 9.81
CA ASN A 52 16.91 -18.45 10.01
C ASN A 52 16.62 -17.83 11.38
N SER A 53 17.65 -17.25 11.99
CA SER A 53 17.56 -16.31 13.11
C SER A 53 17.62 -14.88 12.59
N VAL A 54 17.20 -13.92 13.42
CA VAL A 54 17.26 -12.49 13.11
C VAL A 54 17.96 -11.75 14.23
N GLU A 55 18.87 -10.84 13.86
CA GLU A 55 19.45 -9.84 14.76
C GLU A 55 18.88 -8.47 14.39
N VAL A 56 18.35 -7.75 15.38
CA VAL A 56 17.81 -6.41 15.19
C VAL A 56 18.93 -5.39 15.34
N LEU A 57 19.21 -4.65 14.27
CA LEU A 57 20.20 -3.57 14.24
C LEU A 57 19.50 -2.21 14.34
N GLU A 58 20.27 -1.13 14.48
CA GLU A 58 19.74 0.24 14.47
C GLU A 58 19.05 0.56 13.12
N ASP A 59 19.70 0.17 12.02
CA ASP A 59 19.28 0.43 10.64
C ASP A 59 19.09 -0.88 9.86
N GLY A 60 18.02 -1.61 10.16
CA GLY A 60 17.74 -2.89 9.50
C GLY A 60 17.89 -4.09 10.42
N VAL A 61 17.99 -5.26 9.80
CA VAL A 61 18.18 -6.54 10.45
C VAL A 61 19.27 -7.36 9.74
N SER A 62 19.86 -8.32 10.45
CA SER A 62 20.76 -9.34 9.89
C SER A 62 20.13 -10.73 10.03
N PHE A 63 20.37 -11.62 9.06
CA PHE A 63 19.80 -12.97 9.04
C PHE A 63 20.88 -14.04 8.98
N GLU A 64 20.89 -14.96 9.94
CA GLU A 64 21.80 -16.10 9.95
C GLU A 64 21.04 -17.41 9.78
N THR A 65 21.63 -18.36 9.04
CA THR A 65 21.02 -19.69 8.88
C THR A 65 21.27 -20.52 10.13
N VAL A 66 20.21 -21.13 10.64
CA VAL A 66 20.22 -21.99 11.83
C VAL A 66 19.59 -23.34 11.51
N ALA A 67 19.77 -24.32 12.41
CA ALA A 67 19.05 -25.58 12.29
C ALA A 67 17.53 -25.31 12.31
N SER A 68 16.76 -26.09 11.53
CA SER A 68 15.31 -25.93 11.46
C SER A 68 14.70 -26.00 12.85
N GLU A 69 13.94 -24.95 13.18
CA GLU A 69 13.30 -24.73 14.46
C GLU A 69 14.24 -24.82 15.68
N ALA A 70 15.48 -24.35 15.51
CA ALA A 70 16.37 -24.03 16.63
C ALA A 70 15.71 -23.00 17.55
N ASN A 71 16.08 -22.97 18.84
CA ASN A 71 15.47 -22.05 19.80
C ASN A 71 15.67 -20.56 19.45
N ASN A 72 16.73 -20.24 18.69
CA ASN A 72 17.01 -18.90 18.19
C ASN A 72 16.48 -18.63 16.77
N SER A 73 15.76 -19.58 16.14
CA SER A 73 15.11 -19.31 14.85
C SER A 73 13.99 -18.30 15.03
N ILE A 74 13.65 -17.54 13.98
CA ILE A 74 12.55 -16.56 14.00
C ILE A 74 11.25 -17.23 14.45
N TRP A 75 11.04 -18.50 14.07
CA TRP A 75 9.88 -19.30 14.44
C TRP A 75 9.73 -19.58 15.94
N LYS A 76 10.83 -19.68 16.71
CA LYS A 76 10.79 -20.10 18.12
C LYS A 76 11.35 -19.10 19.12
N GLN A 77 12.13 -18.13 18.67
CA GLN A 77 12.69 -17.12 19.57
C GLN A 77 11.58 -16.35 20.28
N THR A 78 11.90 -15.83 21.46
CA THR A 78 10.93 -15.19 22.37
C THR A 78 11.15 -13.70 22.57
N ASP A 79 12.23 -13.14 22.03
CA ASP A 79 12.56 -11.72 22.17
C ASP A 79 11.56 -10.84 21.41
N TYR A 80 11.15 -11.31 20.22
CA TYR A 80 10.15 -10.67 19.37
C TYR A 80 9.15 -11.73 18.87
N PRO A 81 8.21 -12.20 19.70
CA PRO A 81 7.37 -13.36 19.36
C PRO A 81 6.73 -13.25 17.96
N LEU A 82 6.83 -14.34 17.18
CA LEU A 82 6.25 -14.42 15.85
C LEU A 82 4.72 -14.31 15.92
N GLN A 83 4.16 -13.40 15.13
CA GLN A 83 2.73 -13.19 15.00
C GLN A 83 2.30 -13.39 13.55
N SER A 84 0.99 -13.56 13.35
CA SER A 84 0.39 -13.62 12.02
C SER A 84 -0.92 -12.85 11.95
N VAL A 85 -1.26 -12.41 10.74
CA VAL A 85 -2.54 -11.76 10.40
C VAL A 85 -3.01 -12.27 9.04
N ALA A 86 -4.31 -12.47 8.90
CA ALA A 86 -4.94 -12.74 7.61
C ALA A 86 -5.29 -11.41 6.94
N LEU A 87 -4.77 -11.18 5.74
CA LEU A 87 -4.97 -9.96 4.97
C LEU A 87 -5.50 -10.30 3.58
N LYS A 88 -6.35 -9.43 3.04
CA LYS A 88 -6.71 -9.44 1.62
C LYS A 88 -5.93 -8.37 0.89
N ASN A 89 -5.95 -8.44 -0.43
CA ASN A 89 -5.44 -7.34 -1.24
C ASN A 89 -6.27 -6.08 -1.00
N LEU A 90 -5.65 -4.92 -1.14
CA LEU A 90 -6.37 -3.66 -1.07
C LEU A 90 -7.30 -3.56 -2.30
N PRO A 91 -8.59 -3.19 -2.10
CA PRO A 91 -9.62 -3.33 -3.13
C PRO A 91 -9.39 -2.41 -4.33
N TYR A 92 -8.68 -1.30 -4.11
CA TYR A 92 -8.35 -0.33 -5.15
C TYR A 92 -6.89 0.09 -5.09
N HIS A 93 -6.34 0.55 -6.22
CA HIS A 93 -5.03 1.18 -6.32
C HIS A 93 -5.08 2.34 -7.32
N THR A 94 -4.26 3.37 -7.10
CA THR A 94 -4.22 4.54 -7.98
C THR A 94 -3.30 4.32 -9.16
N THR A 95 -3.80 4.59 -10.36
CA THR A 95 -3.05 4.53 -11.62
C THR A 95 -3.05 5.89 -12.32
N SER A 96 -2.32 6.00 -13.43
CA SER A 96 -2.43 7.18 -14.31
C SER A 96 -3.83 7.41 -14.89
N GLN A 97 -4.74 6.43 -14.80
CA GLN A 97 -6.12 6.48 -15.25
C GLN A 97 -7.09 6.75 -14.09
N GLY A 98 -6.59 6.99 -12.88
CA GLY A 98 -7.37 7.09 -11.66
C GLY A 98 -7.44 5.78 -10.89
N LEU A 99 -8.42 5.69 -9.99
CA LEU A 99 -8.61 4.57 -9.10
C LEU A 99 -9.03 3.31 -9.88
N THR A 100 -8.29 2.21 -9.70
CA THR A 100 -8.53 0.94 -10.39
C THR A 100 -8.79 -0.16 -9.37
N LYS A 101 -9.85 -0.94 -9.59
CA LYS A 101 -10.21 -2.07 -8.74
C LYS A 101 -9.25 -3.24 -8.92
N THR A 102 -8.77 -3.79 -7.81
CA THR A 102 -7.97 -5.01 -7.76
C THR A 102 -8.89 -6.21 -7.58
N ASN A 103 -8.86 -7.16 -8.51
CA ASN A 103 -9.60 -8.42 -8.38
C ASN A 103 -8.69 -9.51 -7.79
N ASP A 104 -8.72 -9.62 -6.47
CA ASP A 104 -7.98 -10.65 -5.73
C ASP A 104 -8.80 -11.13 -4.53
N ASN A 105 -9.32 -12.35 -4.63
CA ASN A 105 -10.15 -12.96 -3.58
C ASN A 105 -9.33 -13.81 -2.60
N VAL A 106 -8.00 -13.87 -2.75
CA VAL A 106 -7.14 -14.66 -1.89
C VAL A 106 -6.96 -13.96 -0.56
N GLU A 107 -7.11 -14.73 0.51
CA GLU A 107 -6.72 -14.32 1.86
C GLU A 107 -5.32 -14.84 2.15
N TYR A 108 -4.40 -13.92 2.45
CA TYR A 108 -3.00 -14.20 2.66
C TYR A 108 -2.68 -14.18 4.15
N THR A 109 -2.06 -15.25 4.64
CA THR A 109 -1.40 -15.23 5.95
C THR A 109 -0.09 -14.46 5.83
N VAL A 110 0.02 -13.38 6.60
CA VAL A 110 1.23 -12.55 6.70
C VAL A 110 1.83 -12.74 8.09
N TYR A 111 3.10 -13.13 8.13
CA TYR A 111 3.86 -13.25 9.36
C TYR A 111 4.61 -11.96 9.66
N TYR A 112 4.72 -11.60 10.93
CA TYR A 112 5.44 -10.40 11.35
C TYR A 112 5.96 -10.49 12.79
N LEU A 113 6.95 -9.65 13.08
CA LEU A 113 7.50 -9.41 14.42
C LEU A 113 7.30 -7.94 14.76
N ILE A 114 6.70 -7.64 15.90
CA ILE A 114 6.73 -6.28 16.47
C ILE A 114 8.09 -6.11 17.14
N LEU A 115 8.98 -5.34 16.52
CA LEU A 115 10.31 -5.03 17.06
C LEU A 115 10.25 -3.88 18.06
N ASN A 116 9.30 -2.97 17.86
CA ASN A 116 8.88 -1.96 18.83
C ASN A 116 7.40 -1.63 18.59
N GLU A 117 6.59 -1.54 19.64
CA GLU A 117 5.17 -1.21 19.49
C GLU A 117 4.98 0.23 19.02
N GLY A 118 5.85 1.14 19.47
CA GLY A 118 5.68 2.59 19.31
C GLY A 118 4.88 3.20 20.46
N GLY A 119 5.03 4.50 20.69
CA GLY A 119 4.40 5.19 21.81
C GLY A 119 3.30 6.20 21.45
N GLY A 120 3.05 6.41 20.15
CA GLY A 120 2.01 7.30 19.66
C GLY A 120 0.69 6.58 19.35
N GLU A 121 0.04 7.03 18.29
CA GLU A 121 -1.27 6.54 17.84
C GLU A 121 -1.14 5.44 16.78
N THR A 122 -2.17 4.61 16.65
CA THR A 122 -2.27 3.64 15.54
C THR A 122 -2.87 4.35 14.32
N PRO A 123 -2.23 4.29 13.14
CA PRO A 123 -2.74 4.95 11.94
C PRO A 123 -3.99 4.23 11.40
N MET A 124 -4.88 4.99 10.77
CA MET A 124 -5.89 4.45 9.87
C MET A 124 -5.22 4.00 8.55
N ILE A 125 -5.83 3.06 7.82
CA ILE A 125 -5.34 2.64 6.49
C ILE A 125 -5.23 3.82 5.52
N HIS A 126 -6.18 4.76 5.63
CA HIS A 126 -6.31 5.91 4.73
C HIS A 126 -5.52 7.15 5.17
N ASP A 127 -4.85 7.08 6.31
CA ASP A 127 -3.95 8.16 6.72
C ASP A 127 -2.74 8.27 5.77
N ASN A 128 -2.25 9.49 5.62
CA ASN A 128 -0.89 9.67 5.12
C ASN A 128 0.08 9.26 6.23
N VAL A 129 1.07 8.43 5.90
CA VAL A 129 2.05 7.94 6.88
C VAL A 129 3.47 8.29 6.46
N PHE A 130 4.30 8.67 7.44
CA PHE A 130 5.73 8.87 7.24
C PHE A 130 6.51 7.68 7.80
N THR A 131 7.15 6.94 6.91
CA THR A 131 7.82 5.68 7.25
C THR A 131 9.25 5.65 6.73
N SER A 132 10.14 4.95 7.44
CA SER A 132 11.46 4.56 6.92
C SER A 132 11.55 3.04 6.86
N TYR A 133 12.34 2.50 5.95
CA TYR A 133 12.43 1.04 5.80
C TYR A 133 13.76 0.53 5.24
N THR A 134 13.95 -0.78 5.39
CA THR A 134 14.85 -1.59 4.56
C THR A 134 14.11 -2.83 4.06
N GLY A 135 14.18 -3.08 2.75
CA GLY A 135 13.56 -4.21 2.07
C GLY A 135 14.58 -5.30 1.73
N TYR A 136 14.23 -6.56 2.00
CA TYR A 136 15.08 -7.73 1.77
C TYR A 136 14.39 -8.79 0.92
N ASN A 137 15.18 -9.40 0.06
CA ASN A 137 14.84 -10.66 -0.59
C ASN A 137 15.03 -11.83 0.38
N PHE A 138 14.41 -12.98 0.07
CA PHE A 138 14.55 -14.21 0.88
C PHE A 138 15.93 -14.87 0.78
N ASP A 139 16.77 -14.44 -0.16
CA ASP A 139 18.21 -14.76 -0.19
C ASP A 139 19.05 -13.83 0.73
N LYS A 140 18.37 -12.98 1.52
CA LYS A 140 18.91 -12.01 2.49
C LYS A 140 19.58 -10.78 1.88
N THR A 141 19.54 -10.63 0.55
CA THR A 141 20.04 -9.41 -0.10
C THR A 141 19.07 -8.26 0.12
N ILE A 142 19.59 -7.05 0.32
CA ILE A 142 18.80 -5.82 0.36
C ILE A 142 18.43 -5.47 -1.08
N PHE A 143 17.13 -5.26 -1.36
CA PHE A 143 16.69 -4.74 -2.65
C PHE A 143 16.49 -3.22 -2.63
N ASP A 144 16.16 -2.64 -1.47
CA ASP A 144 15.95 -1.20 -1.33
C ASP A 144 16.06 -0.73 0.14
N THR A 145 16.37 0.56 0.33
CA THR A 145 16.43 1.19 1.65
C THR A 145 16.07 2.67 1.57
N TYR A 146 15.21 3.12 2.50
CA TYR A 146 14.83 4.52 2.62
C TYR A 146 14.94 4.98 4.08
N LYS A 147 16.16 5.34 4.50
CA LYS A 147 16.49 5.60 5.91
C LYS A 147 15.99 6.94 6.44
N PHE A 148 15.90 7.96 5.58
CA PHE A 148 15.47 9.30 5.99
C PHE A 148 13.95 9.45 6.09
N GLY A 149 13.22 8.43 5.62
CA GLY A 149 11.77 8.35 5.64
C GLY A 149 11.08 9.17 4.56
N PHE A 150 9.91 8.71 4.13
CA PHE A 150 9.11 9.33 3.08
C PHE A 150 7.63 9.26 3.45
N TRP A 151 6.85 10.14 2.84
CA TRP A 151 5.40 10.12 2.94
C TRP A 151 4.81 9.16 1.91
N SER A 152 3.89 8.32 2.36
CA SER A 152 3.03 7.48 1.52
C SER A 152 1.56 7.69 1.87
N ALA A 153 0.69 7.43 0.91
CA ALA A 153 -0.76 7.59 1.01
C ALA A 153 -1.49 6.35 0.49
N TYR A 154 -2.73 6.16 0.91
CA TYR A 154 -3.64 5.19 0.31
C TYR A 154 -5.10 5.64 0.46
N PRO A 155 -5.88 5.77 -0.63
CA PRO A 155 -5.41 5.87 -2.02
C PRO A 155 -4.52 7.12 -2.23
N ALA A 156 -3.60 7.09 -3.17
CA ALA A 156 -2.74 8.24 -3.45
C ALA A 156 -3.38 9.25 -4.41
N PHE A 157 -4.38 10.00 -3.94
CA PHE A 157 -4.85 11.22 -4.63
C PHE A 157 -3.94 12.43 -4.38
N SER A 158 -3.03 12.33 -3.42
CA SER A 158 -2.02 13.34 -3.11
C SER A 158 -0.76 13.18 -3.97
N THR A 159 0.25 14.01 -3.74
CA THR A 159 1.57 13.87 -4.38
C THR A 159 2.40 12.71 -3.81
N TYR A 160 1.91 12.03 -2.78
CA TYR A 160 2.61 10.90 -2.15
C TYR A 160 2.40 9.61 -2.96
N SER A 161 3.25 8.62 -2.74
CA SER A 161 3.16 7.34 -3.45
C SER A 161 2.36 6.31 -2.65
N GLU A 162 1.66 5.41 -3.34
CA GLU A 162 1.10 4.21 -2.72
C GLU A 162 2.19 3.18 -2.47
N ASN A 163 2.16 2.56 -1.30
CA ASN A 163 2.95 1.37 -1.02
C ASN A 163 2.16 0.10 -1.38
N ILE A 164 2.87 -1.03 -1.46
CA ILE A 164 2.24 -2.33 -1.68
C ILE A 164 1.24 -2.67 -0.56
N PRO A 165 0.17 -3.43 -0.85
CA PRO A 165 -0.88 -3.76 0.11
C PRO A 165 -0.40 -4.33 1.45
N GLY A 166 0.58 -5.23 1.43
CA GLY A 166 1.12 -5.84 2.65
C GLY A 166 1.91 -4.86 3.52
N TYR A 167 2.55 -3.85 2.90
CA TYR A 167 3.26 -2.79 3.61
C TYR A 167 2.25 -1.84 4.25
N THR A 168 1.26 -1.36 3.51
CA THR A 168 0.26 -0.41 4.02
C THR A 168 -0.52 -1.01 5.19
N GLN A 169 -1.06 -2.22 5.03
CA GLN A 169 -1.93 -2.84 6.04
C GLN A 169 -1.19 -3.25 7.32
N ILE A 170 0.10 -3.61 7.26
CA ILE A 170 0.83 -4.04 8.46
C ILE A 170 1.07 -2.87 9.45
N LEU A 171 1.04 -1.63 8.97
CA LEU A 171 1.25 -0.45 9.82
C LEU A 171 0.20 -0.31 10.92
N GLN A 172 -1.00 -0.85 10.73
CA GLN A 172 -2.04 -0.90 11.79
C GLN A 172 -1.70 -1.82 12.96
N LYS A 173 -0.60 -2.59 12.90
CA LYS A 173 -0.13 -3.45 14.00
C LYS A 173 0.89 -2.75 14.91
N ILE A 174 1.29 -1.53 14.56
CA ILE A 174 2.23 -0.71 15.34
C ILE A 174 1.68 0.72 15.47
N LYS A 175 2.36 1.53 16.29
CA LYS A 175 2.02 2.94 16.54
C LYS A 175 3.08 3.88 15.99
N THR A 176 2.71 5.13 15.80
CA THR A 176 3.63 6.22 15.48
C THR A 176 4.60 6.48 16.65
N ALA A 177 5.55 7.39 16.44
CA ALA A 177 6.44 7.85 17.50
C ALA A 177 5.67 8.55 18.62
N ALA A 178 6.17 8.43 19.85
CA ALA A 178 5.59 9.08 21.03
C ALA A 178 5.75 10.62 20.98
N SER A 179 6.82 11.10 20.35
CA SER A 179 7.06 12.52 20.14
C SER A 179 7.80 12.76 18.83
N ILE A 180 7.49 13.90 18.22
CA ILE A 180 8.00 14.34 16.93
C ILE A 180 8.43 15.79 17.01
N ILE A 181 9.56 16.11 16.38
CA ILE A 181 10.00 17.45 16.05
C ILE A 181 10.21 17.49 14.53
N ASP A 182 9.49 18.37 13.85
CA ASP A 182 9.74 18.70 12.44
C ASP A 182 10.96 19.62 12.36
N ASN A 183 11.99 19.18 11.64
CA ASN A 183 13.23 19.93 11.48
C ASN A 183 13.14 21.01 10.38
N GLY A 184 12.04 21.06 9.63
CA GLY A 184 11.80 22.03 8.55
C GLY A 184 12.56 21.74 7.25
N ASP A 185 13.24 20.59 7.16
CA ASP A 185 14.03 20.15 6.00
C ASP A 185 13.50 18.83 5.38
N GLY A 186 12.31 18.40 5.81
CA GLY A 186 11.70 17.12 5.42
C GLY A 186 12.15 15.92 6.25
N THR A 187 13.00 16.13 7.26
CA THR A 187 13.33 15.11 8.26
C THR A 187 12.63 15.39 9.59
N TYR A 188 12.50 14.34 10.39
CA TYR A 188 11.92 14.41 11.73
C TYR A 188 12.91 13.90 12.76
N THR A 189 12.98 14.57 13.91
CA THR A 189 13.53 14.00 15.13
C THR A 189 12.39 13.38 15.92
N TYR A 190 12.56 12.14 16.38
CA TYR A 190 11.47 11.37 16.96
C TYR A 190 11.94 10.45 18.07
N ASP A 191 11.02 10.10 18.98
CA ASP A 191 11.26 9.15 20.06
C ASP A 191 10.23 8.01 20.04
N ASN A 192 10.70 6.80 20.33
CA ASN A 192 9.90 5.58 20.42
C ASN A 192 8.93 5.34 19.22
N PRO A 193 9.43 5.27 17.97
CA PRO A 193 8.60 4.92 16.80
C PRO A 193 8.27 3.43 16.78
N GLY A 194 7.08 3.07 16.31
CA GLY A 194 6.75 1.67 16.04
C GLY A 194 7.70 1.09 15.00
N ARG A 195 8.05 -0.19 15.15
CA ARG A 195 8.91 -0.91 14.23
C ARG A 195 8.44 -2.33 14.04
N VAL A 196 8.25 -2.74 12.79
CA VAL A 196 7.76 -4.07 12.42
C VAL A 196 8.67 -4.71 11.38
N LEU A 197 9.00 -5.99 11.58
CA LEU A 197 9.58 -6.84 10.56
C LEU A 197 8.47 -7.72 9.98
N VAL A 198 8.16 -7.58 8.70
CA VAL A 198 7.04 -8.26 8.04
C VAL A 198 7.50 -9.12 6.87
N PHE A 199 6.89 -10.30 6.72
CA PHE A 199 7.16 -11.27 5.66
C PHE A 199 5.95 -11.33 4.72
N ILE A 200 6.05 -10.66 3.58
CA ILE A 200 4.93 -10.37 2.69
C ILE A 200 4.92 -11.37 1.52
N PRO A 201 3.85 -12.18 1.36
CA PRO A 201 3.63 -12.97 0.15
C PRO A 201 3.51 -12.07 -1.09
N SER A 202 3.98 -12.54 -2.23
CA SER A 202 4.04 -11.77 -3.47
C SER A 202 2.68 -11.22 -3.92
N GLY A 203 1.56 -11.88 -3.57
CA GLY A 203 0.22 -11.41 -3.90
C GLY A 203 -0.18 -10.08 -3.23
N LEU A 204 0.41 -9.78 -2.07
CA LEU A 204 0.33 -8.49 -1.37
C LEU A 204 1.56 -7.59 -1.62
N GLY A 205 2.42 -8.01 -2.54
CA GLY A 205 3.61 -7.30 -2.99
C GLY A 205 3.59 -7.12 -4.51
N TYR A 206 4.68 -7.52 -5.17
CA TYR A 206 4.90 -7.24 -6.59
C TYR A 206 4.35 -8.31 -7.54
N PHE A 207 3.86 -9.44 -7.04
CA PHE A 207 3.27 -10.55 -7.80
C PHE A 207 3.99 -10.85 -9.14
N ALA A 208 3.33 -10.65 -10.27
CA ALA A 208 3.85 -10.89 -11.63
C ALA A 208 4.71 -9.73 -12.20
N SER A 209 4.88 -8.64 -11.44
CA SER A 209 5.53 -7.40 -11.88
C SER A 209 6.87 -7.20 -11.16
N PRO A 210 7.94 -7.90 -11.57
CA PRO A 210 9.24 -7.77 -10.92
C PRO A 210 9.71 -6.31 -10.92
N ALA A 211 10.38 -5.90 -9.85
CA ALA A 211 10.83 -4.53 -9.64
C ALA A 211 12.28 -4.53 -9.14
N GLY A 212 13.18 -3.91 -9.90
CA GLY A 212 14.61 -3.91 -9.57
C GLY A 212 15.17 -5.33 -9.44
N SER A 213 15.65 -5.69 -8.26
CA SER A 213 16.16 -7.03 -7.94
C SER A 213 15.10 -7.99 -7.38
N ILE A 214 13.84 -7.54 -7.25
CA ILE A 214 12.72 -8.37 -6.79
C ILE A 214 12.26 -9.25 -7.96
N GLY A 215 12.34 -10.57 -7.79
CA GLY A 215 11.86 -11.54 -8.76
C GLY A 215 10.34 -11.65 -8.82
N ALA A 216 9.81 -12.07 -9.96
CA ALA A 216 8.38 -12.38 -10.09
C ALA A 216 7.96 -13.52 -9.14
N TYR A 217 6.78 -13.38 -8.55
CA TYR A 217 6.16 -14.33 -7.64
C TYR A 217 6.96 -14.59 -6.35
N LYS A 218 7.88 -13.69 -6.01
CA LYS A 218 8.72 -13.84 -4.82
C LYS A 218 8.15 -13.11 -3.61
N PRO A 219 8.08 -13.79 -2.44
CA PRO A 219 7.80 -13.09 -1.20
C PRO A 219 8.99 -12.18 -0.86
N ILE A 220 8.73 -11.17 -0.04
CA ILE A 220 9.70 -10.16 0.36
C ILE A 220 9.60 -9.88 1.86
N ILE A 221 10.63 -9.27 2.42
CA ILE A 221 10.70 -8.90 3.83
C ILE A 221 10.88 -7.39 3.91
N PHE A 222 10.15 -6.72 4.80
CA PHE A 222 10.41 -5.33 5.14
C PHE A 222 10.65 -5.18 6.64
N ASP A 223 11.68 -4.42 6.99
CA ASP A 223 11.83 -3.80 8.31
C ASP A 223 11.38 -2.35 8.18
N ILE A 224 10.29 -1.99 8.84
CA ILE A 224 9.60 -0.70 8.70
C ILE A 224 9.59 -0.01 10.06
N LYS A 225 9.95 1.27 10.09
CA LYS A 225 9.66 2.17 11.21
C LYS A 225 8.52 3.10 10.83
N LEU A 226 7.46 3.12 11.64
CA LEU A 226 6.35 4.06 11.53
C LEU A 226 6.63 5.27 12.42
N ILE A 227 6.80 6.44 11.80
CA ILE A 227 7.25 7.63 12.50
C ILE A 227 6.05 8.56 12.75
N LEU A 228 5.30 8.92 11.70
CA LEU A 228 4.13 9.80 11.81
C LEU A 228 2.93 9.25 11.04
N SER A 229 1.76 9.70 11.44
CA SER A 229 0.50 9.60 10.70
C SER A 229 -0.12 10.99 10.58
N LYS A 230 -0.86 11.23 9.50
CA LYS A 230 -1.64 12.45 9.28
C LYS A 230 -2.97 12.07 8.66
N GLU A 231 -4.04 12.39 9.38
CA GLU A 231 -5.42 12.25 8.95
C GLU A 231 -5.67 13.03 7.65
N VAL A 232 -6.57 12.50 6.83
CA VAL A 232 -6.83 12.96 5.46
C VAL A 232 -8.33 13.27 5.29
N ASP A 233 -8.60 14.13 4.33
CA ASP A 233 -9.90 14.48 3.75
C ASP A 233 -9.65 14.38 2.23
N HIS A 234 -9.91 13.22 1.65
CA HIS A 234 -9.44 12.88 0.29
C HIS A 234 -10.17 13.65 -0.80
N ASP A 235 -11.47 13.83 -0.67
CA ASP A 235 -12.28 14.58 -1.61
C ASP A 235 -12.25 16.10 -1.34
N ASN A 236 -11.67 16.47 -0.19
CA ASN A 236 -11.57 17.81 0.32
C ASN A 236 -12.96 18.41 0.46
N ASP A 237 -13.91 17.82 1.18
CA ASP A 237 -15.22 18.40 1.48
C ASP A 237 -15.30 19.03 2.90
N GLY A 238 -14.31 18.78 3.75
CA GLY A 238 -14.21 19.29 5.12
C GLY A 238 -14.58 18.27 6.20
N ILE A 239 -14.96 17.06 5.83
CA ILE A 239 -15.03 15.88 6.70
C ILE A 239 -13.71 15.11 6.55
N LEU A 240 -13.15 14.63 7.66
CA LEU A 240 -11.97 13.76 7.57
C LEU A 240 -12.47 12.34 7.29
N ASP A 241 -11.77 11.60 6.44
CA ASP A 241 -12.02 10.20 6.08
C ASP A 241 -12.45 9.31 7.26
N LYS A 242 -11.79 9.49 8.41
CA LYS A 242 -12.07 8.71 9.63
C LYS A 242 -13.50 8.86 10.17
N TYR A 243 -14.21 9.88 9.74
CA TYR A 243 -15.58 10.20 10.11
C TYR A 243 -16.61 9.73 9.08
N GLU A 244 -16.15 9.14 7.99
CA GLU A 244 -16.99 8.71 6.86
C GLU A 244 -17.21 7.18 6.85
N ASP A 245 -16.68 6.49 7.86
CA ASP A 245 -17.09 5.14 8.27
C ASP A 245 -18.48 5.20 8.93
N VAL A 246 -19.52 5.43 8.12
CA VAL A 246 -20.90 5.64 8.59
C VAL A 246 -21.41 4.41 9.35
N ASN A 247 -21.03 3.21 8.91
CA ASN A 247 -21.48 1.96 9.52
C ASN A 247 -20.59 1.44 10.67
N GLY A 248 -19.38 1.99 10.83
CA GLY A 248 -18.45 1.71 11.94
C GLY A 248 -17.71 0.38 11.82
N ASN A 249 -17.53 -0.15 10.60
CA ASN A 249 -16.85 -1.43 10.37
C ASN A 249 -15.35 -1.28 10.06
N GLY A 250 -14.86 -0.05 9.86
CA GLY A 250 -13.48 0.27 9.51
C GLY A 250 -13.11 0.12 8.03
N ASP A 251 -14.08 -0.05 7.14
CA ASP A 251 -13.91 -0.18 5.69
C ASP A 251 -14.63 0.94 4.93
N LEU A 252 -13.95 2.08 4.77
CA LEU A 252 -14.50 3.24 4.05
C LEU A 252 -14.91 2.95 2.59
N TRP A 253 -14.51 1.81 2.01
CA TRP A 253 -14.87 1.47 0.63
C TRP A 253 -16.31 0.95 0.49
N ASP A 254 -17.00 0.65 1.60
CA ASP A 254 -18.39 0.16 1.58
C ASP A 254 -19.45 1.15 2.11
N ASP A 255 -19.02 2.34 2.55
CA ASP A 255 -19.89 3.46 2.90
C ASP A 255 -20.15 4.36 1.68
N ASP A 256 -21.31 4.17 1.06
CA ASP A 256 -21.82 4.91 -0.11
C ASP A 256 -23.27 5.28 0.20
N THR A 257 -23.48 6.51 0.68
CA THR A 257 -24.75 6.95 1.28
C THR A 257 -25.85 7.10 0.24
N ASP A 258 -25.52 7.62 -0.95
CA ASP A 258 -26.49 7.88 -2.01
C ASP A 258 -26.68 6.69 -2.98
N GLY A 259 -25.74 5.74 -2.97
CA GLY A 259 -25.75 4.50 -3.75
C GLY A 259 -25.26 4.65 -5.19
N ASP A 260 -24.48 5.69 -5.51
CA ASP A 260 -23.99 5.95 -6.87
C ASP A 260 -22.74 5.12 -7.26
N GLY A 261 -22.15 4.42 -6.29
CA GLY A 261 -20.96 3.59 -6.45
C GLY A 261 -19.65 4.28 -6.05
N LYS A 262 -19.70 5.50 -5.49
CA LYS A 262 -18.57 6.26 -4.99
C LYS A 262 -18.66 6.34 -3.46
N PRO A 263 -17.66 5.81 -2.74
CA PRO A 263 -17.71 5.89 -1.28
C PRO A 263 -17.56 7.32 -0.78
N ASN A 264 -18.21 7.61 0.36
CA ASN A 264 -18.32 8.95 0.96
C ASN A 264 -16.96 9.65 1.05
N PHE A 265 -15.91 8.96 1.54
CA PHE A 265 -14.59 9.58 1.71
C PHE A 265 -13.88 10.06 0.42
N ILE A 266 -14.44 9.73 -0.74
CA ILE A 266 -13.97 10.25 -2.02
C ILE A 266 -15.08 11.04 -2.74
N ASP A 267 -16.24 11.23 -2.11
CA ASP A 267 -17.44 11.85 -2.63
C ASP A 267 -17.83 13.21 -2.05
N VAL A 268 -17.95 14.20 -2.94
CA VAL A 268 -18.13 15.61 -2.55
C VAL A 268 -19.57 15.98 -2.23
N ASP A 269 -20.51 15.05 -2.45
CA ASP A 269 -21.96 15.17 -2.32
C ASP A 269 -22.45 13.81 -1.82
N ASP A 270 -22.10 13.49 -0.56
CA ASP A 270 -22.31 12.17 0.06
C ASP A 270 -23.74 11.68 -0.07
N ASP A 271 -24.70 12.59 0.10
CA ASP A 271 -26.09 12.26 0.01
C ASP A 271 -26.67 12.51 -1.38
N GLY A 272 -25.92 12.94 -2.40
CA GLY A 272 -26.40 13.06 -3.77
C GLY A 272 -27.66 13.93 -3.95
N ASP A 273 -27.87 14.94 -3.10
CA ASP A 273 -28.99 15.88 -3.20
C ASP A 273 -28.70 17.08 -4.14
N GLY A 274 -27.43 17.21 -4.55
CA GLY A 274 -26.93 18.23 -5.47
C GLY A 274 -26.30 19.44 -4.76
N TYR A 275 -26.21 19.45 -3.44
CA TYR A 275 -25.41 20.37 -2.65
C TYR A 275 -24.19 19.64 -2.12
N THR A 276 -22.99 20.21 -2.24
CA THR A 276 -21.80 19.51 -1.75
C THR A 276 -21.83 19.38 -0.23
N THR A 277 -21.28 18.29 0.32
CA THR A 277 -21.12 18.08 1.78
C THR A 277 -20.56 19.33 2.45
N ARG A 278 -19.55 19.98 1.84
CA ARG A 278 -18.99 21.26 2.33
C ARG A 278 -20.05 22.35 2.51
N GLU A 279 -20.88 22.55 1.49
CA GLU A 279 -21.90 23.60 1.50
C GLU A 279 -22.89 23.38 2.63
N GLU A 280 -23.27 22.12 2.87
CA GLU A 280 -24.24 21.77 3.89
C GLU A 280 -23.72 21.92 5.32
N ILE A 281 -22.43 21.62 5.54
CA ILE A 281 -21.75 21.79 6.83
C ILE A 281 -21.21 23.21 7.03
N THR A 282 -21.44 24.12 6.09
CA THR A 282 -21.09 25.53 6.23
C THR A 282 -22.17 26.28 7.01
N TYR A 283 -21.78 27.04 8.02
CA TYR A 283 -22.64 27.99 8.73
C TYR A 283 -22.09 29.42 8.70
N ILE A 284 -22.98 30.38 8.96
CA ILE A 284 -22.62 31.80 9.06
C ILE A 284 -22.49 32.16 10.53
N ASP A 285 -21.35 32.73 10.89
CA ASP A 285 -21.07 33.32 12.19
C ASP A 285 -20.88 34.84 12.06
N GLU A 286 -21.07 35.59 13.15
CA GLU A 286 -20.80 37.03 13.20
C GLU A 286 -19.55 37.32 14.03
N GLU A 287 -18.48 37.74 13.36
CA GLU A 287 -17.23 38.15 14.01
C GLU A 287 -16.96 39.63 13.74
N ASN A 288 -16.80 40.42 14.80
CA ASN A 288 -16.54 41.86 14.70
C ASN A 288 -17.56 42.65 13.85
N GLY A 289 -18.80 42.15 13.74
CA GLY A 289 -19.86 42.78 12.94
C GLY A 289 -19.83 42.42 11.45
N GLU A 290 -18.99 41.46 11.04
CA GLU A 290 -18.96 40.90 9.69
C GLU A 290 -19.46 39.44 9.70
N SER A 291 -20.20 39.06 8.66
CA SER A 291 -20.62 37.67 8.46
C SER A 291 -19.46 36.84 7.90
N VAL A 292 -19.07 35.79 8.61
CA VAL A 292 -17.98 34.88 8.25
C VAL A 292 -18.55 33.48 8.02
N LYS A 293 -18.12 32.81 6.95
CA LYS A 293 -18.44 31.40 6.71
C LYS A 293 -17.47 30.50 7.47
N LYS A 294 -18.00 29.53 8.21
CA LYS A 294 -17.23 28.53 8.96
C LYS A 294 -17.79 27.13 8.68
N LEU A 295 -16.98 26.11 8.88
CA LEU A 295 -17.42 24.72 8.87
C LEU A 295 -17.73 24.27 10.30
N TYR A 296 -18.78 23.48 10.46
CA TYR A 296 -19.00 22.77 11.73
C TYR A 296 -17.82 21.82 12.01
N ALA A 297 -17.44 21.68 13.28
CA ALA A 297 -16.66 20.50 13.67
C ALA A 297 -17.55 19.26 13.49
N PHE A 298 -16.95 18.11 13.18
CA PHE A 298 -17.71 16.90 12.85
C PHE A 298 -18.83 16.59 13.86
N ASP A 299 -18.51 16.60 15.16
CA ASP A 299 -19.46 16.31 16.24
C ASP A 299 -20.62 17.32 16.31
N ASP A 300 -20.40 18.56 15.88
CA ASP A 300 -21.36 19.67 15.95
C ASP A 300 -22.24 19.80 14.69
N ILE A 301 -21.99 19.00 13.65
CA ILE A 301 -22.83 19.00 12.45
C ILE A 301 -24.28 18.64 12.85
N PRO A 302 -25.26 19.52 12.56
CA PRO A 302 -26.64 19.31 12.95
C PRO A 302 -27.30 18.19 12.14
N THR A 303 -28.46 17.74 12.60
CA THR A 303 -29.36 16.87 11.83
C THR A 303 -30.44 17.70 11.15
N CYS A 304 -31.03 17.19 10.07
CA CYS A 304 -32.25 17.77 9.51
C CYS A 304 -33.41 17.80 10.53
N PRO A 305 -34.38 18.73 10.40
CA PRO A 305 -35.54 18.78 11.29
C PRO A 305 -36.31 17.46 11.31
N GLY A 306 -36.23 16.73 12.43
CA GLY A 306 -36.87 15.42 12.59
C GLY A 306 -36.06 14.23 12.05
N GLY A 307 -34.86 14.48 11.52
CA GLY A 307 -33.90 13.47 11.11
C GLY A 307 -33.08 12.91 12.28
N SER A 308 -32.36 11.82 12.02
CA SER A 308 -31.48 11.15 13.00
C SER A 308 -30.04 11.00 12.54
N ILE A 309 -29.73 11.44 11.33
CA ILE A 309 -28.38 11.42 10.73
C ILE A 309 -27.91 12.86 10.53
N LYS A 310 -26.58 13.04 10.41
CA LYS A 310 -25.98 14.35 10.15
C LYS A 310 -26.47 14.88 8.81
N LYS A 311 -26.61 16.21 8.73
CA LYS A 311 -27.23 16.89 7.60
C LYS A 311 -26.66 16.47 6.23
N HIS A 312 -25.33 16.38 6.11
CA HIS A 312 -24.65 15.98 4.86
C HIS A 312 -24.91 14.54 4.40
N LEU A 313 -25.64 13.75 5.19
CA LEU A 313 -26.05 12.39 4.84
C LEU A 313 -27.56 12.32 4.58
N ASP A 314 -28.29 13.44 4.60
CA ASP A 314 -29.75 13.51 4.57
C ASP A 314 -30.28 14.40 3.43
N LYS A 315 -30.60 13.72 2.32
CA LYS A 315 -31.22 14.24 1.08
C LYS A 315 -32.41 15.20 1.27
N SER A 316 -32.97 15.30 2.48
CA SER A 316 -34.16 16.07 2.77
C SER A 316 -33.91 17.52 3.19
N CYS A 317 -32.67 17.94 3.53
CA CYS A 317 -32.42 19.33 3.89
C CYS A 317 -31.01 19.89 3.58
N HIS A 318 -30.99 21.10 3.01
CA HIS A 318 -29.79 21.85 2.60
C HIS A 318 -29.78 23.28 3.16
#